data_AF-A0A6L9Z008-F1
#
_entry.id   AF-A0A6L9Z008-F1
#
_cell.length_a   1.000
_cell.length_b   1.000
_cell.length_c   1.000
_cell.angle_alpha   90.00
_cell.angle_beta   90.00
_cell.angle_gamma   90.00
#
_symmetry.space_group_name_H-M   'P 1'
#
loop_
_entity.id
_entity.type
_entity.pdbx_description
1 polymer ?
#
loop_
_entity_poly.entity_id
_entity_poly.type
_entity_poly.pdbx_seq_one_letter_code
_entity_poly.pdbx_strand_id
1 'polypeptide(L)' 'MTYRDRLSPWCIIKPLPKMQRIIVARFRRRTDAEAHLQVLRRLMPEMEYILIFDRDPEQEEINTVSAKATM' A
#
# COMPACT_ATOMS: atom_id res chain seq x y z
N MET A 1 -1.11 -13.75 0.80
CA MET A 1 -1.96 -12.56 1.04
C MET A 1 -3.37 -13.04 1.35
N THR A 2 -4.06 -12.45 2.33
CA THR A 2 -5.49 -12.73 2.52
C THR A 2 -6.32 -11.88 1.55
N TYR A 3 -7.52 -12.32 1.19
CA TYR A 3 -8.41 -11.57 0.28
C TYR A 3 -8.64 -10.11 0.70
N ARG A 4 -8.59 -9.83 2.02
CA ARG A 4 -8.72 -8.49 2.60
C ARG A 4 -7.54 -7.57 2.26
N ASP A 5 -6.34 -8.12 2.12
CA ASP A 5 -5.14 -7.38 1.74
C ASP A 5 -5.24 -6.88 0.28
N ARG A 6 -5.86 -7.67 -0.60
CA ARG A 6 -6.09 -7.32 -2.01
C ARG A 6 -7.03 -6.12 -2.20
N LEU A 7 -7.93 -5.89 -1.25
CA LEU A 7 -8.87 -4.77 -1.28
C LEU A 7 -8.25 -3.46 -0.75
N SER A 8 -7.04 -3.52 -0.19
CA SER A 8 -6.40 -2.39 0.49
C SER A 8 -4.98 -2.14 -0.06
N PRO A 9 -4.88 -1.67 -1.32
CA PRO A 9 -3.60 -1.59 -2.03
C PRO A 9 -2.69 -0.45 -1.51
N TRP A 10 -3.22 0.47 -0.70
CA TRP A 10 -2.42 1.53 -0.11
C TRP A 10 -1.86 1.07 1.24
N CYS A 11 -0.55 1.08 1.42
CA CYS A 11 0.09 0.70 2.67
C CYS A 11 1.07 1.77 3.14
N ILE A 12 1.04 2.07 4.43
CA ILE A 12 2.04 2.93 5.06
C ILE A 12 3.11 2.01 5.64
N ILE A 13 4.34 2.19 5.18
CA ILE A 13 5.50 1.48 5.71
C ILE A 13 6.33 2.41 6.58
N LYS A 14 6.94 1.81 7.59
CA LYS A 14 8.01 2.40 8.38
C LYS A 14 9.30 1.67 8.03
N PRO A 15 10.33 2.36 7.49
CA PRO A 15 11.65 1.79 7.35
C PRO A 15 12.30 1.65 8.72
N LEU A 16 12.97 0.52 8.94
CA LEU A 16 13.75 0.23 10.13
C LEU A 16 15.22 0.12 9.76
N PRO A 17 16.14 0.31 10.73
CA PRO A 17 17.54 0.00 10.56
C PRO A 17 17.71 -1.44 10.05
N LYS A 18 18.81 -1.69 9.32
CA LYS A 18 19.11 -2.97 8.65
C LYS A 18 18.21 -3.29 7.44
N MET A 19 17.72 -2.26 6.75
CA MET A 19 16.92 -2.39 5.53
C MET A 19 15.64 -3.23 5.75
N GLN A 20 15.10 -3.16 6.97
CA GLN A 20 13.83 -3.79 7.31
C GLN A 20 12.68 -2.82 7.08
N ARG A 21 11.49 -3.35 6.81
CA ARG A 21 10.28 -2.53 6.63
C ARG A 21 9.12 -3.19 7.36
N ILE A 22 8.38 -2.38 8.11
CA ILE A 22 7.16 -2.82 8.79
C ILE A 22 5.98 -2.10 8.15
N ILE A 23 4.93 -2.86 7.84
CA ILE A 23 3.64 -2.31 7.42
C ILE A 23 2.93 -1.82 8.66
N VAL A 24 2.75 -0.51 8.78
CA VAL A 24 2.08 0.14 9.91
C VAL A 24 0.57 0.04 9.75
N ALA A 25 0.07 0.27 8.54
CA ALA A 25 -1.36 0.24 8.24
C ALA A 25 -1.61 0.01 6.74
N ARG A 26 -2.79 -0.56 6.42
CA ARG A 26 -3.30 -0.73 5.06
C ARG A 26 -4.63 -0.01 4.90
N PHE A 27 -4.83 0.59 3.74
CA PHE A 27 -5.98 1.40 3.38
C PHE A 27 -6.48 1.04 1.99
N ARG A 28 -7.80 1.13 1.82
CA ARG A 28 -8.46 0.95 0.52
C ARG A 28 -8.35 2.20 -0.35
N ARG A 29 -8.41 3.39 0.27
CA ARG A 29 -8.39 4.68 -0.42
C ARG A 29 -7.09 5.42 -0.13
N ARG A 30 -6.59 6.11 -1.14
CA ARG A 30 -5.39 6.94 -1.04
C ARG A 30 -5.56 8.08 -0.03
N THR A 31 -6.70 8.75 -0.07
CA THR A 31 -6.99 9.92 0.79
C THR A 31 -6.95 9.57 2.28
N ASP A 32 -7.50 8.41 2.66
CA ASP A 32 -7.47 7.94 4.05
C ASP A 32 -6.04 7.64 4.49
N ALA A 33 -5.24 7.03 3.60
CA ALA A 33 -3.83 6.74 3.86
C ALA A 33 -2.99 8.03 4.01
N GLU A 34 -3.25 9.04 3.18
CA GLU A 34 -2.57 10.34 3.25
C GLU A 34 -2.94 11.11 4.53
N ALA A 35 -4.22 11.13 4.90
CA ALA A 35 -4.66 11.75 6.15
C ALA A 35 -3.99 11.07 7.36
N HIS A 36 -3.92 9.74 7.36
CA HIS A 36 -3.27 9.00 8.42
C HIS A 36 -1.75 9.22 8.45
N LEU A 37 -1.09 9.28 7.30
CA LEU A 37 0.33 9.61 7.17
C LEU A 37 0.63 11.00 7.75
N GLN A 38 -0.23 11.98 7.48
CA GLN A 38 -0.06 13.34 7.99
C GLN A 38 -0.17 13.39 9.52
N VAL A 39 -1.09 12.61 10.11
CA VAL A 39 -1.20 12.48 11.56
C VAL A 39 0.04 11.79 12.14
N LEU A 40 0.50 10.69 11.54
CA LEU A 40 1.72 9.99 11.98
C LEU A 40 2.95 10.89 11.96
N ARG A 41 3.13 11.69 10.91
CA ARG A 41 4.23 12.67 10.82
C ARG A 41 4.15 13.76 11.88
N ARG A 42 2.94 14.17 12.29
CA ARG A 42 2.75 15.16 13.36
C ARG A 42 3.01 14.58 14.75
N LEU A 43 2.62 13.32 14.97
CA LEU A 43 2.80 12.63 16.24
C LEU A 43 4.26 12.22 16.47
N MET A 44 4.95 11.78 15.41
CA MET A 44 6.33 11.31 15.47
C MET A 44 7.13 11.83 14.27
N PRO A 45 7.55 13.11 14.29
CA PRO A 45 8.30 13.70 13.18
C PRO A 45 9.69 13.09 12.99
N GLU A 46 10.26 12.50 14.05
CA GLU A 46 11.56 11.80 14.02
C GLU A 46 11.54 10.50 13.21
N MET A 47 10.35 9.95 12.95
CA MET A 47 10.20 8.67 12.27
C MET A 47 9.85 8.89 10.81
N GLU A 48 10.54 8.17 9.92
CA GLU A 48 10.17 8.15 8.51
C GLU A 48 8.95 7.26 8.27
N TYR A 49 8.03 7.75 7.45
CA TYR A 49 6.87 7.01 6.98
C TYR A 49 6.71 7.21 5.48
N ILE A 50 6.55 6.09 4.77
CA ILE A 50 6.44 6.07 3.31
C ILE A 50 5.09 5.45 2.95
N LEU A 51 4.32 6.15 2.10
CA LEU A 51 3.11 5.61 1.51
C LEU A 51 3.48 4.85 0.23
N ILE A 52 3.18 3.56 0.21
CA ILE A 52 3.40 2.68 -0.93
C ILE A 52 2.06 2.20 -1.44
N PHE A 53 2.02 2.02 -2.76
CA PHE A 53 0.91 1.35 -3.42
C PHE A 53 1.37 -0.05 -3.82
N ASP A 54 0.90 -1.03 -3.05
CA ASP A 54 1.22 -2.45 -3.16
C ASP A 54 0.10 -3.12 -3.97
N ARG A 55 0.28 -3.20 -5.29
CA ARG A 55 -0.62 -3.99 -6.16
C ARG A 55 -0.17 -5.43 -6.10
N ASP A 56 -1.11 -6.32 -5.78
CA ASP A 56 -0.89 -7.77 -5.86
C ASP A 56 -0.63 -8.15 -7.34
N PRO A 57 0.54 -8.72 -7.70
CA PRO A 57 0.88 -9.04 -9.09
C PRO A 57 -0.08 -10.07 -9.72
N GLU A 58 -0.81 -10.85 -8.93
CA GLU A 58 -1.83 -11.79 -9.42
C GLU A 58 -3.03 -11.09 -10.11
N GLN A 59 -3.21 -9.78 -9.91
CA GLN A 59 -4.27 -9.01 -10.60
C GLN A 59 -3.90 -8.53 -12.00
N GLU A 60 -2.64 -8.61 -12.43
CA GLU A 60 -2.27 -8.28 -13.81
C GLU A 60 -2.67 -9.38 -14.79
N GLU A 61 -2.69 -10.66 -14.37
CA GLU A 61 -3.07 -11.77 -15.25
C GLU A 61 -4.57 -11.75 -15.61
N ILE A 62 -5.46 -11.47 -14.64
CA ILE A 62 -6.90 -11.38 -14.92
C ILE A 62 -7.29 -10.18 -15.81
N ASN A 63 -6.58 -9.06 -15.69
CA ASN A 63 -6.86 -7.87 -16.50
C ASN A 63 -6.22 -7.94 -17.90
N THR A 64 -5.11 -8.66 -18.07
CA THR A 64 -4.48 -8.87 -19.38
C THR A 64 -5.20 -9.92 -20.23
N VAL A 65 -5.83 -10.93 -19.61
CA VAL A 65 -6.67 -11.90 -20.35
C VAL A 65 -7.95 -11.24 -20.88
N SER A 66 -8.55 -10.28 -20.15
CA SER A 66 -9.72 -9.53 -20.64
C SER A 66 -9.39 -8.52 -21.75
N ALA A 67 -8.15 -8.01 -21.82
CA ALA A 67 -7.74 -7.07 -22.85
C ALA A 67 -7.37 -7.75 -24.19
N LYS A 68 -7.17 -9.08 -24.21
CA LYS A 68 -6.86 -9.85 -25.42
C LYS A 68 -8.08 -10.40 -26.16
N ALA A 69 -9.29 -10.25 -25.62
CA ALA A 69 -10.52 -10.77 -26.24
C ALA A 69 -11.26 -9.76 -27.14
N THR A 70 -10.60 -8.70 -27.62
CA THR A 70 -11.23 -7.68 -28.50
C THR A 70 -10.34 -7.24 -29.68
N MET A 71 -9.39 -8.05 -30.12
CA MET A 71 -8.85 -7.93 -31.49
C MET A 71 -8.67 -9.30 -32.12
#